data_AF-A0A6I9N5L6-F1
#
_entry.id   AF-A0A6I9N5L6-F1
#
_cell.length_a   1.000
_cell.length_b   1.000
_cell.length_c   1.000
_cell.angle_alpha   90.00
_cell.angle_beta   90.00
_cell.angle_gamma   90.00
#
_symmetry.space_group_name_H-M   'P 1'
#
loop_
_entity.id
_entity.type
_entity.pdbx_description
1 polymer ?
#
loop_
_entity_poly.entity_id
_entity_poly.type
_entity_poly.pdbx_seq_one_letter_code
_entity_poly.pdbx_strand_id
1 'polypeptide(L)'
;QAGPPKPAKSLREEEPMKASSQAELSAERLKEFKSSLFAVFQSAHAQSVKMKTLMEDINKGRESRFTEPDIRAALARMQDDNQVMVADDIIFLI
;
A
#
# COMPACT_ATOMS: atom_id res chain seq x y z
N GLN A 1 54.62 4.42 -15.53
CA GLN A 1 53.82 3.34 -14.92
C GLN A 1 52.60 4.02 -14.30
N ALA A 2 51.53 4.23 -15.07
CA ALA A 2 50.42 3.29 -15.34
C ALA A 2 49.50 3.11 -14.11
N GLY A 3 48.26 3.60 -14.22
CA GLY A 3 47.16 3.34 -13.29
C GLY A 3 46.02 4.35 -13.43
N PRO A 4 44.96 4.08 -14.22
CA PRO A 4 43.82 4.99 -14.41
C PRO A 4 42.85 4.94 -13.22
N PRO A 5 42.01 5.97 -12.97
CA PRO A 5 40.79 5.78 -12.19
C PRO A 5 39.61 5.61 -13.15
N LYS A 6 39.04 4.39 -13.18
CA LYS A 6 37.64 4.02 -13.46
C LYS A 6 37.58 2.49 -13.48
N PRO A 7 36.56 1.83 -12.89
CA PRO A 7 35.16 2.08 -13.26
C PRO A 7 34.12 1.99 -12.12
N ALA A 8 32.91 2.38 -12.53
CA ALA A 8 31.58 2.22 -11.92
C ALA A 8 31.39 1.09 -10.88
N LYS A 9 30.63 1.43 -9.82
CA LYS A 9 29.79 0.60 -8.93
C LYS A 9 29.07 1.63 -8.04
N SER A 10 27.77 1.63 -7.79
CA SER A 10 26.74 0.63 -7.98
C SER A 10 25.43 1.39 -8.00
N LEU A 11 24.56 1.00 -8.93
CA LEU A 11 23.11 0.95 -8.76
C LEU A 11 22.74 1.05 -7.27
N ARG A 12 22.31 2.23 -6.81
CA ARG A 12 21.55 2.33 -5.56
C ARG A 12 20.14 1.93 -5.96
N GLU A 13 19.99 0.63 -6.17
CA GLU A 13 18.71 -0.05 -6.11
C GLU A 13 18.13 0.38 -4.77
N GLU A 14 17.11 1.24 -4.81
CA GLU A 14 16.28 1.53 -3.66
C GLU A 14 15.52 0.24 -3.35
N GLU A 15 16.20 -0.70 -2.71
CA GLU A 15 15.54 -1.70 -1.88
C GLU A 15 15.28 -1.02 -0.53
N PRO A 16 14.04 -0.60 -0.22
CA PRO A 16 13.68 -0.41 1.17
C PRO A 16 13.65 -1.79 1.81
N MET A 17 14.74 -2.04 2.52
CA MET A 17 15.00 -3.08 3.51
C MET A 17 13.73 -3.54 4.23
N LYS A 18 13.39 -4.81 4.07
CA LYS A 18 12.44 -5.57 4.91
C LYS A 18 12.89 -5.51 6.37
N ALA A 19 12.06 -4.99 7.26
CA ALA A 19 12.03 -5.40 8.68
C ALA A 19 10.78 -4.87 9.40
N SER A 20 9.71 -5.67 9.45
CA SER A 20 9.00 -5.95 10.71
C SER A 20 7.95 -7.07 10.55
N SER A 21 7.92 -7.94 11.55
CA SER A 21 7.03 -9.11 11.60
C SER A 21 5.62 -8.71 12.04
N GLN A 22 4.91 -7.96 11.21
CA GLN A 22 3.49 -7.64 11.40
C GLN A 22 2.73 -7.71 10.08
N ALA A 23 2.65 -8.88 9.44
CA ALA A 23 1.91 -9.06 8.18
C ALA A 23 2.06 -7.85 7.24
N GLU A 24 3.28 -7.33 7.09
CA GLU A 24 3.50 -6.06 6.42
C GLU A 24 3.43 -6.33 4.93
N LEU A 25 2.45 -5.72 4.27
CA LEU A 25 2.35 -5.75 2.82
C LEU A 25 3.65 -5.22 2.22
N SER A 26 4.21 -5.95 1.25
CA SER A 26 5.34 -5.46 0.44
C SER A 26 5.01 -4.07 -0.13
N ALA A 27 6.02 -3.21 -0.30
CA ALA A 27 5.83 -1.85 -0.82
C ALA A 27 5.05 -1.81 -2.15
N GLU A 28 5.29 -2.78 -3.03
CA GLU A 28 4.53 -2.93 -4.29
C GLU A 28 3.05 -3.20 -4.03
N ARG A 29 2.72 -4.14 -3.14
CA ARG A 29 1.34 -4.50 -2.78
C ARG A 29 0.63 -3.36 -2.06
N LEU A 30 1.35 -2.60 -1.22
CA LEU A 30 0.82 -1.42 -0.57
C LEU A 30 0.49 -0.32 -1.59
N LYS A 31 1.37 -0.08 -2.56
CA LYS A 31 1.13 0.88 -3.64
C LYS A 31 -0.08 0.47 -4.48
N GLU A 32 -0.18 -0.82 -4.80
CA GLU A 32 -1.31 -1.41 -5.50
C GLU A 32 -2.62 -1.24 -4.70
N PHE A 33 -2.56 -1.50 -3.39
CA PHE A 33 -3.68 -1.31 -2.47
C PHE A 33 -4.13 0.15 -2.43
N LYS A 34 -3.20 1.10 -2.26
CA LYS A 34 -3.50 2.54 -2.25
C LYS A 34 -4.22 2.94 -3.54
N SER A 35 -3.67 2.55 -4.70
CA SER A 35 -4.28 2.87 -6.00
C SER A 35 -5.70 2.31 -6.13
N SER A 36 -5.91 1.05 -5.73
CA SER A 36 -7.24 0.45 -5.75
C SER A 36 -8.18 1.11 -4.75
N LEU A 37 -7.72 1.42 -3.52
CA LEU A 37 -8.48 2.12 -2.49
C LEU A 37 -9.03 3.44 -3.03
N PHE A 38 -8.16 4.32 -3.55
CA PHE A 38 -8.58 5.60 -4.14
C PHE A 38 -9.59 5.40 -5.28
N ALA A 39 -9.42 4.37 -6.12
CA ALA A 39 -10.36 4.04 -7.17
C ALA A 39 -11.74 3.61 -6.62
N VAL A 40 -11.79 2.87 -5.51
CA VAL A 40 -13.04 2.51 -4.83
C VAL A 40 -13.75 3.77 -4.33
N PHE A 41 -13.05 4.68 -3.66
CA PHE A 41 -13.64 5.95 -3.20
C PHE A 41 -14.17 6.80 -4.36
N GLN A 42 -13.40 6.92 -5.44
CA GLN A 42 -13.82 7.62 -6.67
C GLN A 42 -15.06 6.97 -7.30
N SER A 43 -15.09 5.64 -7.42
CA SER A 43 -16.21 4.90 -8.00
C SER A 43 -17.46 4.92 -7.11
N ALA A 44 -17.29 4.89 -5.79
CA ALA A 44 -18.37 5.02 -4.82
C ALA A 44 -18.88 6.46 -4.70
N HIS A 45 -18.13 7.43 -5.24
CA HIS A 45 -18.39 8.87 -5.12
C HIS A 45 -18.64 9.29 -3.67
N ALA A 46 -17.86 8.71 -2.76
CA ALA A 46 -17.99 8.87 -1.32
C ALA A 46 -16.64 9.25 -0.70
N GLN A 47 -16.66 10.01 0.39
CA GLN A 47 -15.46 10.30 1.20
C GLN A 47 -15.18 9.23 2.26
N SER A 48 -16.12 8.29 2.43
CA SER A 48 -16.05 7.21 3.40
C SER A 48 -16.54 5.91 2.81
N VAL A 49 -15.85 4.80 3.06
CA VAL A 49 -16.28 3.45 2.65
C VAL A 49 -16.16 2.48 3.82
N LYS A 50 -17.09 1.53 3.91
CA LYS A 50 -17.04 0.47 4.93
C LYS A 50 -15.96 -0.54 4.55
N MET A 51 -15.29 -1.12 5.55
CA MET A 51 -14.26 -2.16 5.39
C MET A 51 -14.74 -3.30 4.50
N LYS A 52 -15.98 -3.75 4.71
CA LYS A 52 -16.60 -4.82 3.91
C LYS A 52 -16.75 -4.43 2.44
N THR A 53 -17.28 -3.24 2.15
CA THR A 53 -17.41 -2.74 0.78
C THR A 53 -16.04 -2.58 0.13
N LEU A 54 -15.08 -1.99 0.86
CA LEU A 54 -13.71 -1.85 0.40
C LEU A 54 -13.10 -3.20 0.02
N MET A 55 -13.24 -4.20 0.89
CA MET A 55 -12.80 -5.58 0.64
C MET A 55 -13.40 -6.18 -0.61
N GLU A 56 -14.70 -6.02 -0.81
CA GLU A 56 -15.40 -6.56 -1.97
C GLU A 56 -14.90 -5.88 -3.24
N ASP A 57 -14.86 -4.54 -3.27
CA ASP A 57 -14.44 -3.77 -4.44
C ASP A 57 -12.95 -3.94 -4.76
N ILE A 58 -12.07 -3.94 -3.76
CA ILE A 58 -10.63 -4.10 -3.99
C ILE A 58 -10.28 -5.51 -4.50
N ASN A 59 -11.02 -6.52 -4.08
CA ASN A 59 -10.82 -7.91 -4.52
C ASN A 59 -11.59 -8.24 -5.81
N LYS A 60 -12.47 -7.35 -6.28
CA LYS A 60 -13.28 -7.55 -7.46
C LYS A 60 -12.40 -7.62 -8.71
N GLY A 61 -12.42 -8.76 -9.39
CA GLY A 61 -11.65 -8.97 -10.63
C GLY A 61 -10.14 -9.15 -10.43
N ARG A 62 -9.67 -9.33 -9.19
CA ARG A 62 -8.26 -9.65 -8.89
C ARG A 62 -8.03 -11.15 -8.77
N GLU A 63 -6.93 -11.61 -9.33
CA GLU A 63 -6.38 -12.94 -9.07
C GLU A 63 -5.75 -13.00 -7.67
N SER A 64 -4.94 -11.99 -7.31
CA SER A 64 -4.31 -11.90 -6.00
C SER A 64 -5.10 -11.00 -5.05
N ARG A 65 -5.99 -11.63 -4.29
CA ARG A 65 -6.84 -10.97 -3.29
C ARG A 65 -6.05 -10.45 -2.09
N PHE A 66 -6.50 -9.35 -1.52
CA PHE A 66 -6.08 -8.88 -0.21
C PHE A 66 -6.93 -9.52 0.88
N THR A 67 -6.25 -10.05 1.89
CA THR A 67 -6.91 -10.57 3.07
C THR A 67 -7.21 -9.45 4.06
N GLU A 68 -8.06 -9.73 5.05
CA GLU A 68 -8.34 -8.77 6.12
C GLU A 68 -7.10 -8.22 6.84
N PRO A 69 -6.13 -9.06 7.27
CA PRO A 69 -4.91 -8.54 7.87
C PRO A 69 -4.08 -7.68 6.91
N ASP A 70 -4.03 -8.01 5.62
CA ASP A 70 -3.35 -7.18 4.61
C ASP A 70 -3.96 -5.78 4.54
N ILE A 71 -5.29 -5.70 4.40
CA ILE A 71 -6.01 -4.44 4.28
C ILE A 71 -5.82 -3.60 5.55
N ARG A 72 -5.93 -4.22 6.73
CA ARG A 72 -5.69 -3.51 7.99
C ARG A 72 -4.25 -3.02 8.13
N ALA A 73 -3.26 -3.79 7.70
CA ALA A 73 -1.86 -3.35 7.68
C ALA A 73 -1.66 -2.16 6.72
N ALA A 74 -2.26 -2.20 5.53
CA ALA A 74 -2.20 -1.09 4.59
C ALA A 74 -2.87 0.17 5.14
N LEU A 75 -4.07 0.05 5.70
CA LEU A 75 -4.80 1.16 6.29
C LEU A 75 -4.05 1.74 7.49
N ALA A 76 -3.45 0.91 8.34
CA ALA A 76 -2.58 1.38 9.43
C ALA A 76 -1.43 2.24 8.90
N ARG A 77 -0.77 1.81 7.82
CA ARG A 77 0.29 2.61 7.18
C ARG A 77 -0.23 3.90 6.55
N MET A 78 -1.43 3.89 5.98
CA MET A 78 -2.05 5.11 5.43
C MET A 78 -2.53 6.08 6.52
N GLN A 79 -2.91 5.57 7.70
CA GLN A 79 -3.23 6.39 8.87
C GLN A 79 -1.98 7.08 9.40
N ASP A 80 -0.86 6.37 9.48
CA ASP A 80 0.44 6.93 9.86
C ASP A 80 0.90 8.05 8.89
N ASP A 81 0.63 7.86 7.59
CA ASP A 81 0.88 8.84 6.53
C ASP A 81 -0.17 9.98 6.50
N ASN A 82 -1.12 9.98 7.44
CA ASN A 82 -2.23 10.93 7.55
C ASN A 82 -3.07 11.08 6.27
N GLN A 83 -3.18 9.99 5.49
CA GLN A 83 -3.95 9.92 4.24
C GLN A 83 -5.37 9.41 4.45
N VAL A 84 -5.58 8.63 5.52
CA VAL A 84 -6.89 8.08 5.86
C VAL A 84 -7.11 8.11 7.37
N MET A 85 -8.37 8.02 7.77
CA MET A 85 -8.79 7.77 9.14
C MET A 85 -9.67 6.52 9.15
N VAL A 86 -9.50 5.63 10.12
CA VAL A 86 -10.37 4.46 10.29
C VAL A 86 -11.12 4.56 11.61
N ALA A 87 -12.46 4.48 11.56
CA ALA A 87 -13.33 4.50 12.73
C ALA A 87 -14.54 3.59 12.51
N ASP A 88 -14.87 2.72 13.47
CA ASP A 88 -16.02 1.80 13.40
C ASP A 88 -16.06 0.96 12.09
N ASP A 89 -14.91 0.43 11.67
CA ASP A 89 -14.76 -0.26 10.38
C ASP A 89 -15.14 0.59 9.15
N ILE A 90 -15.16 1.92 9.28
CA ILE A 90 -15.34 2.87 8.19
C ILE A 90 -14.02 3.60 7.95
N ILE A 91 -13.59 3.61 6.69
CA ILE A 91 -12.38 4.27 6.23
C ILE A 91 -12.79 5.61 5.61
N PHE A 92 -12.14 6.70 6.03
CA PHE A 92 -12.33 8.06 5.53
C PHE A 92 -11.04 8.53 4.84
N LEU A 93 -11.16 9.17 3.66
CA LEU A 93 -10.04 9.88 3.04
C LEU A 93 -9.87 11.26 3.66
N ILE A 94 -8.60 11.67 3.89
CA ILE A 94 -8.21 12.97 4.46
C ILE A 94 -7.48 13.81 3.42
#